data_AF-A0A9D9AKQ7-F1
#
_entry.id   AF-A0A9D9AKQ7-F1
#
_cell.length_a   1.000
_cell.length_b   1.000
_cell.length_c   1.000
_cell.angle_alpha   90.00
_cell.angle_beta   90.00
_cell.angle_gamma   90.00
#
_symmetry.space_group_name_H-M   'P 1'
#
loop_
_entity.id
_entity.type
_entity.pdbx_description
1 polymer ?
#
loop_
_entity_poly.entity_id
_entity_poly.type
_entity_poly.pdbx_seq_one_letter_code
_entity_poly.pdbx_strand_id
1 'polypeptide(L)'
;MRQGDGFLLVLVLVGIGLSIVDGMTGGGVAGWFQANLPGIAQSIGGKLALAARYLWPILTLPLIMAVLGCFIALPSAWHGFQRSLISFIENVTGAFGGAARWFALGLVVVTATIVVQRYVFGFASTKLQESVIYMHALLFLLASASTLLADGHVRVDIFYSKASERGKAWIDLLGVYLTLIPMSALILWASTGYMNSTWRILERSRESDGLPFVFLLKTAIPLFAVLMILQGIAMAARSGLKLAGQNTPPRPKNLGEGEV
;
A
#
# COMPACT_ATOMS: atom_id res chain seq x y z
N MET A 1 20.59 -8.92 -4.86
CA MET A 1 19.21 -8.64 -5.32
C MET A 1 18.27 -8.98 -4.19
N ARG A 2 17.48 -8.01 -3.68
CA ARG A 2 16.52 -8.28 -2.59
C ARG A 2 15.34 -9.07 -3.15
N GLN A 3 14.69 -9.92 -2.36
CA GLN A 3 13.55 -10.73 -2.82
C GLN A 3 12.40 -9.89 -3.46
N GLY A 4 12.25 -8.61 -3.09
CA GLY A 4 11.29 -7.68 -3.71
C GLY A 4 11.68 -7.17 -5.10
N ASP A 5 12.97 -7.16 -5.45
CA ASP A 5 13.44 -6.70 -6.76
C ASP A 5 13.04 -7.70 -7.86
N GLY A 6 13.04 -8.99 -7.55
CA GLY A 6 12.64 -10.04 -8.48
C GLY A 6 11.15 -9.96 -8.83
N PHE A 7 10.28 -9.71 -7.85
CA PHE A 7 8.84 -9.62 -8.08
C PHE A 7 8.46 -8.44 -8.99
N LEU A 8 9.13 -7.30 -8.83
CA LEU A 8 8.85 -6.11 -9.63
C LEU A 8 9.45 -6.15 -11.01
N LEU A 9 10.66 -6.70 -11.13
CA LEU A 9 11.21 -6.99 -12.45
C LEU A 9 10.32 -7.98 -13.19
N VAL A 10 9.78 -8.99 -12.50
CA VAL A 10 8.79 -9.90 -13.10
C VAL A 10 7.52 -9.12 -13.48
N LEU A 11 6.97 -8.25 -12.64
CA LEU A 11 5.77 -7.47 -12.98
C LEU A 11 5.98 -6.51 -14.16
N VAL A 12 7.14 -5.83 -14.20
CA VAL A 12 7.53 -4.92 -15.29
C VAL A 12 7.79 -5.70 -16.57
N LEU A 13 8.53 -6.81 -16.50
CA LEU A 13 8.80 -7.68 -17.65
C LEU A 13 7.54 -8.37 -18.16
N VAL A 14 6.63 -8.77 -17.27
CA VAL A 14 5.30 -9.30 -17.63
C VAL A 14 4.45 -8.21 -18.29
N GLY A 15 4.46 -6.97 -17.77
CA GLY A 15 3.74 -5.85 -18.36
C GLY A 15 4.26 -5.45 -19.74
N ILE A 16 5.58 -5.40 -19.91
CA ILE A 16 6.24 -5.17 -21.20
C ILE A 16 5.97 -6.33 -22.16
N GLY A 17 6.12 -7.58 -21.69
CA GLY A 17 5.86 -8.78 -22.48
C GLY A 17 4.42 -8.86 -22.97
N LEU A 18 3.44 -8.59 -22.10
CA LEU A 18 2.02 -8.53 -22.46
C LEU A 18 1.75 -7.45 -23.51
N SER A 19 2.40 -6.29 -23.41
CA SER A 19 2.24 -5.21 -24.39
C SER A 19 2.83 -5.56 -25.77
N ILE A 20 3.98 -6.26 -25.80
CA ILE A 20 4.59 -6.75 -27.05
C ILE A 20 3.72 -7.83 -27.69
N VAL A 21 3.23 -8.79 -26.89
CA VAL A 21 2.37 -9.88 -27.38
C VAL A 21 1.03 -9.33 -27.88
N ASP A 22 0.45 -8.32 -27.24
CA ASP A 22 -0.79 -7.68 -27.70
C ASP A 22 -0.60 -6.93 -29.03
N GLY A 23 0.57 -6.31 -29.22
CA GLY A 23 0.97 -5.72 -30.49
C GLY A 23 1.17 -6.75 -31.61
N MET A 24 1.66 -7.95 -31.29
CA MET A 24 1.84 -9.06 -32.24
C MET A 24 0.52 -9.78 -32.58
N THR A 25 -0.42 -9.83 -31.64
CA THR A 25 -1.70 -10.55 -31.78
C THR A 25 -2.86 -9.67 -32.22
N GLY A 26 -2.62 -8.38 -32.47
CA GLY A 26 -3.66 -7.44 -32.90
C GLY A 26 -4.73 -7.19 -31.83
N GLY A 27 -4.37 -7.26 -30.54
CA GLY A 27 -5.32 -7.06 -29.43
C GLY A 27 -5.86 -8.34 -28.79
N GLY A 28 -5.28 -9.52 -29.09
CA GLY A 28 -5.74 -10.80 -28.55
C GLY A 28 -5.59 -10.93 -27.03
N VAL A 29 -4.55 -10.32 -26.46
CA VAL A 29 -4.34 -10.28 -25.01
C VAL A 29 -5.37 -9.37 -24.37
N ALA A 30 -5.59 -8.18 -24.92
CA ALA A 30 -6.63 -7.27 -24.47
C ALA A 30 -8.03 -7.91 -24.53
N GLY A 31 -8.33 -8.69 -25.58
CA GLY A 31 -9.59 -9.41 -25.73
C GLY A 31 -9.79 -10.54 -24.71
N TRP A 32 -8.75 -11.35 -24.44
CA TRP A 32 -8.80 -12.37 -23.41
C TRP A 32 -8.99 -11.77 -22.01
N PHE A 33 -8.29 -10.66 -21.72
CA PHE A 33 -8.48 -9.91 -20.49
C PHE A 33 -9.92 -9.40 -20.40
N GLN A 34 -10.46 -8.74 -21.42
CA GLN A 34 -11.86 -8.30 -21.42
C GLN A 34 -12.87 -9.42 -21.11
N ALA A 35 -12.63 -10.63 -21.61
CA ALA A 35 -13.52 -11.77 -21.38
C ALA A 35 -13.44 -12.34 -19.95
N ASN A 36 -12.28 -12.31 -19.30
CA ASN A 36 -12.03 -13.01 -18.03
C ASN A 36 -11.91 -12.07 -16.81
N LEU A 37 -11.53 -10.80 -17.02
CA LEU A 37 -11.30 -9.83 -15.95
C LEU A 37 -12.51 -9.54 -15.07
N PRO A 38 -13.74 -9.40 -15.62
CA PRO A 38 -14.93 -9.14 -14.81
C PRO A 38 -15.22 -10.26 -13.80
N GLY A 39 -15.05 -11.52 -14.22
CA GLY A 39 -15.22 -12.70 -13.36
C GLY A 39 -14.16 -12.80 -12.26
N ILE A 40 -12.90 -12.49 -12.61
CA ILE A 40 -11.79 -12.41 -11.64
C ILE A 40 -12.03 -11.28 -10.63
N ALA A 41 -12.42 -10.10 -11.09
CA ALA A 41 -12.68 -8.93 -10.26
C ALA A 41 -13.86 -9.14 -9.30
N GLN A 42 -14.96 -9.76 -9.75
CA GLN A 42 -16.09 -10.12 -8.87
C GLN A 42 -15.71 -11.19 -7.85
N SER A 43 -14.93 -12.20 -8.25
CA SER A 43 -14.44 -13.24 -7.33
C SER A 43 -13.52 -12.66 -6.24
N ILE A 44 -12.60 -11.78 -6.63
CA ILE A 44 -11.68 -11.10 -5.71
C ILE A 44 -12.46 -10.15 -4.80
N GLY A 45 -13.34 -9.31 -5.35
CA GLY A 45 -14.14 -8.34 -4.60
C GLY A 45 -15.07 -9.00 -3.58
N GLY A 46 -15.74 -10.10 -3.96
CA GLY A 46 -16.58 -10.88 -3.05
C GLY A 46 -15.78 -11.54 -1.92
N LYS A 47 -14.61 -12.11 -2.24
CA LYS A 47 -13.71 -12.70 -1.22
C LYS A 47 -13.11 -11.64 -0.30
N LEU A 48 -12.82 -10.44 -0.79
CA LEU A 48 -12.34 -9.29 0.00
C LEU A 48 -13.41 -8.75 0.96
N ALA A 49 -14.66 -8.64 0.50
CA ALA A 49 -15.78 -8.21 1.33
C ALA A 49 -16.10 -9.23 2.44
N LEU A 50 -16.01 -10.52 2.11
CA LEU A 50 -16.14 -11.60 3.10
C LEU A 50 -14.98 -11.55 4.11
N ALA A 51 -13.75 -11.39 3.61
CA ALA A 51 -12.56 -11.23 4.43
C ALA A 51 -12.70 -10.03 5.38
N ALA A 52 -13.21 -8.89 4.93
CA ALA A 52 -13.44 -7.71 5.78
C ALA A 52 -14.38 -7.99 6.98
N ARG A 53 -15.41 -8.81 6.79
CA ARG A 53 -16.34 -9.21 7.86
C ARG A 53 -15.70 -10.16 8.88
N TYR A 54 -14.77 -11.00 8.45
CA TYR A 54 -13.97 -11.87 9.32
C TYR A 54 -12.68 -11.19 9.86
N LEU A 55 -12.27 -10.04 9.28
CA LEU A 55 -11.10 -9.25 9.67
C LEU A 55 -11.39 -8.27 10.82
N TRP A 56 -12.65 -7.88 11.04
CA TRP A 56 -13.06 -7.05 12.20
C TRP A 56 -12.50 -7.55 13.55
N PRO A 57 -12.57 -8.86 13.90
CA PRO A 57 -11.93 -9.37 15.12
C PRO A 57 -10.39 -9.28 15.08
N ILE A 58 -9.75 -9.45 13.91
CA ILE A 58 -8.30 -9.29 13.73
C ILE A 58 -7.85 -7.82 13.88
N LEU A 59 -8.69 -6.86 13.48
CA LEU A 59 -8.42 -5.42 13.61
C LEU A 59 -8.46 -4.93 15.06
N THR A 60 -9.36 -5.53 15.85
CA THR A 60 -9.63 -5.18 17.24
C THR A 60 -8.77 -5.99 18.21
N LEU A 61 -8.23 -7.15 17.79
CA LEU A 61 -7.32 -7.98 18.57
C LEU A 61 -6.11 -7.24 19.15
N PRO A 62 -5.39 -6.36 18.43
CA PRO A 62 -4.30 -5.56 18.98
C PRO A 62 -4.79 -4.53 20.02
N LEU A 63 -6.00 -3.98 19.86
CA LEU A 63 -6.61 -3.04 20.80
C LEU A 63 -6.96 -3.75 22.11
N ILE A 64 -7.71 -4.85 21.98
CA ILE A 64 -8.15 -5.69 23.08
C ILE A 64 -6.92 -6.21 23.84
N MET A 65 -5.85 -6.54 23.14
CA MET A 65 -4.62 -7.04 23.76
C MET A 65 -3.71 -5.97 24.35
N ALA A 66 -3.65 -4.78 23.77
CA ALA A 66 -2.93 -3.65 24.37
C ALA A 66 -3.63 -3.18 25.67
N VAL A 67 -4.96 -3.16 25.66
CA VAL A 67 -5.76 -2.81 26.84
C VAL A 67 -5.68 -3.95 27.87
N LEU A 68 -5.94 -5.21 27.51
CA LEU A 68 -5.88 -6.34 28.45
C LEU A 68 -4.47 -6.62 28.95
N GLY A 69 -3.43 -6.50 28.11
CA GLY A 69 -2.03 -6.69 28.51
C GLY A 69 -1.52 -5.62 29.48
N CYS A 70 -2.22 -4.48 29.60
CA CYS A 70 -1.96 -3.47 30.62
C CYS A 70 -2.52 -3.87 32.00
N PHE A 71 -3.48 -4.82 32.06
CA PHE A 71 -4.17 -5.23 33.28
C PHE A 71 -3.94 -6.70 33.67
N ILE A 72 -3.62 -7.60 32.72
CA ILE A 72 -3.49 -9.05 32.91
C ILE A 72 -2.21 -9.53 32.20
N ALA A 73 -1.39 -10.34 32.89
CA ALA A 73 -0.23 -10.99 32.30
C ALA A 73 -0.69 -12.00 31.22
N LEU A 74 -0.45 -11.67 29.95
CA LEU A 74 -0.85 -12.50 28.81
C LEU A 74 0.02 -13.77 28.70
N PRO A 75 -0.52 -14.90 28.20
CA PRO A 75 0.25 -16.13 27.98
C PRO A 75 1.47 -15.91 27.06
N SER A 76 2.60 -16.57 27.34
CA SER A 76 3.85 -16.40 26.59
C SER A 76 3.73 -16.71 25.08
N ALA A 77 2.86 -17.67 24.71
CA ALA A 77 2.54 -17.99 23.31
C ALA A 77 1.96 -16.78 22.55
N TRP A 78 1.25 -15.89 23.26
CA TRP A 78 0.61 -14.72 22.69
C TRP A 78 1.62 -13.67 22.23
N HIS A 79 2.67 -13.44 23.01
CA HIS A 79 3.75 -12.51 22.65
C HIS A 79 4.52 -13.01 21.41
N GLY A 80 4.70 -14.33 21.28
CA GLY A 80 5.30 -14.94 20.09
C GLY A 80 4.46 -14.69 18.83
N PHE A 81 3.15 -14.92 18.91
CA PHE A 81 2.23 -14.63 17.81
C PHE A 81 2.23 -13.15 17.41
N GLN A 82 2.17 -12.22 18.38
CA GLN A 82 2.21 -10.78 18.11
C GLN A 82 3.51 -10.36 17.41
N ARG A 83 4.67 -10.86 17.86
CA ARG A 83 5.95 -10.56 17.21
C ARG A 83 5.98 -11.07 15.77
N SER A 84 5.48 -12.27 15.53
CA SER A 84 5.39 -12.85 14.19
C SER A 84 4.48 -12.00 13.29
N LEU A 85 3.29 -11.64 13.77
CA LEU A 85 2.34 -10.81 13.04
C LEU A 85 2.92 -9.43 12.70
N ILE A 86 3.57 -8.77 13.66
CA ILE A 86 4.25 -7.48 13.43
C ILE A 86 5.29 -7.65 12.32
N SER A 87 6.18 -8.64 12.44
CA SER A 87 7.24 -8.84 11.45
C SER A 87 6.69 -9.16 10.06
N PHE A 88 5.60 -9.94 9.97
CA PHE A 88 4.95 -10.25 8.71
C PHE A 88 4.38 -8.99 8.06
N ILE A 89 3.61 -8.19 8.81
CA ILE A 89 3.02 -6.95 8.31
C ILE A 89 4.13 -5.96 7.88
N GLU A 90 5.13 -5.74 8.72
CA GLU A 90 6.21 -4.80 8.43
C GLU A 90 7.03 -5.23 7.21
N ASN A 91 7.21 -6.55 7.00
CA ASN A 91 7.85 -7.08 5.80
C ASN A 91 7.01 -6.84 4.54
N VAL A 92 5.69 -7.08 4.61
CA VAL A 92 4.76 -6.79 3.51
C VAL A 92 4.78 -5.30 3.18
N THR A 93 4.60 -4.43 4.19
CA THR A 93 4.67 -2.98 4.03
C THR A 93 6.01 -2.53 3.44
N GLY A 94 7.12 -3.09 3.94
CA GLY A 94 8.46 -2.80 3.45
C GLY A 94 8.68 -3.25 2.00
N ALA A 95 8.05 -4.35 1.57
CA ALA A 95 8.10 -4.80 0.18
C ALA A 95 7.38 -3.82 -0.76
N PHE A 96 6.20 -3.32 -0.38
CA PHE A 96 5.47 -2.30 -1.15
C PHE A 96 6.24 -0.96 -1.20
N GLY A 97 6.87 -0.54 -0.10
CA GLY A 97 7.74 0.64 -0.10
C GLY A 97 8.98 0.46 -0.99
N GLY A 98 9.62 -0.71 -0.91
CA GLY A 98 10.72 -1.10 -1.78
C GLY A 98 10.32 -1.19 -3.25
N ALA A 99 9.03 -1.40 -3.54
CA ALA A 99 8.48 -1.30 -4.88
C ALA A 99 8.25 0.12 -5.34
N ALA A 100 7.71 0.95 -4.46
CA ALA A 100 7.35 2.32 -4.76
C ALA A 100 8.54 3.13 -5.32
N ARG A 101 9.75 2.92 -4.79
CA ARG A 101 10.98 3.61 -5.25
C ARG A 101 11.25 3.51 -6.76
N TRP A 102 10.83 2.41 -7.40
CA TRP A 102 11.02 2.24 -8.84
C TRP A 102 10.13 3.17 -9.67
N PHE A 103 8.95 3.53 -9.15
CA PHE A 103 8.11 4.56 -9.78
C PHE A 103 8.77 5.93 -9.73
N ALA A 104 9.55 6.25 -8.68
CA ALA A 104 10.30 7.50 -8.63
C ALA A 104 11.38 7.56 -9.73
N LEU A 105 12.14 6.48 -9.92
CA LEU A 105 13.08 6.39 -11.04
C LEU A 105 12.36 6.46 -12.39
N GLY A 106 11.25 5.72 -12.54
CA GLY A 106 10.42 5.71 -13.73
C GLY A 106 9.90 7.10 -14.09
N LEU A 107 9.45 7.88 -13.11
CA LEU A 107 9.02 9.27 -13.30
C LEU A 107 10.12 10.11 -13.95
N VAL A 108 11.34 10.07 -13.41
CA VAL A 108 12.46 10.84 -13.95
C VAL A 108 12.75 10.45 -15.40
N VAL A 109 12.83 9.15 -15.68
CA VAL A 109 13.12 8.64 -17.04
C VAL A 109 12.02 9.01 -18.03
N VAL A 110 10.76 8.83 -17.66
CA VAL A 110 9.61 9.13 -18.53
C VAL A 110 9.48 10.64 -18.74
N THR A 111 9.61 11.46 -17.70
CA THR A 111 9.55 12.92 -17.84
C THR A 111 10.69 13.44 -18.71
N ALA A 112 11.92 12.94 -18.54
CA ALA A 112 13.04 13.28 -19.41
C ALA A 112 12.74 12.89 -20.88
N THR A 113 12.18 11.69 -21.09
CA THR A 113 11.77 11.22 -22.42
C THR A 113 10.73 12.15 -23.05
N ILE A 114 9.73 12.59 -22.28
CA ILE A 114 8.71 13.55 -22.76
C ILE A 114 9.34 14.88 -23.18
N VAL A 115 10.28 15.40 -22.40
CA VAL A 115 11.00 16.65 -22.72
C VAL A 115 11.79 16.48 -24.01
N VAL A 116 12.57 15.40 -24.16
CA VAL A 116 13.31 15.12 -25.40
C VAL A 116 12.36 14.98 -26.59
N GLN A 117 11.28 14.20 -26.45
CA GLN A 117 10.30 14.00 -27.51
C GLN A 117 9.68 15.32 -27.99
N ARG A 118 9.31 16.19 -27.04
CA ARG A 118 8.68 17.47 -27.32
C ARG A 118 9.64 18.46 -27.97
N TYR A 119 10.86 18.59 -27.48
CA TYR A 119 11.79 19.66 -27.93
C TYR A 119 12.73 19.24 -29.05
N VAL A 120 13.11 17.95 -29.13
CA VAL A 120 14.02 17.46 -30.17
C VAL A 120 13.24 16.95 -31.37
N PHE A 121 12.18 16.17 -31.13
CA PHE A 121 11.44 15.51 -32.20
C PHE A 121 10.11 16.20 -32.58
N GLY A 122 9.67 17.20 -31.80
CA GLY A 122 8.51 18.03 -32.12
C GLY A 122 7.15 17.36 -31.98
N PHE A 123 7.04 16.19 -31.35
CA PHE A 123 5.76 15.50 -31.12
C PHE A 123 5.54 15.18 -29.64
N ALA A 124 4.27 15.06 -29.21
CA ALA A 124 3.89 14.76 -27.83
C ALA A 124 3.04 13.49 -27.76
N SER A 125 3.31 12.62 -26.78
CA SER A 125 2.55 11.39 -26.55
C SER A 125 1.68 11.53 -25.30
N THR A 126 0.36 11.47 -25.48
CA THR A 126 -0.60 11.54 -24.37
C THR A 126 -0.44 10.35 -23.42
N LYS A 127 -0.15 9.15 -23.95
CA LYS A 127 0.12 7.95 -23.12
C LYS A 127 1.29 8.14 -22.17
N LEU A 128 2.40 8.70 -22.65
CA LEU A 128 3.57 8.97 -21.79
C LEU A 128 3.21 10.01 -20.72
N GLN A 129 2.49 11.07 -21.09
CA GLN A 129 2.09 12.11 -20.15
C GLN A 129 1.14 11.58 -19.07
N GLU A 130 0.17 10.73 -19.42
CA GLU A 130 -0.70 10.06 -18.46
C GLU A 130 0.08 9.07 -17.59
N SER A 131 1.05 8.35 -18.16
CA SER A 131 1.85 7.39 -17.38
C SER A 131 2.60 8.07 -16.22
N VAL A 132 3.01 9.33 -16.38
CA VAL A 132 3.61 10.13 -15.28
C VAL A 132 2.62 10.27 -14.12
N ILE A 133 1.35 10.60 -14.40
CA ILE A 133 0.31 10.72 -13.38
C ILE A 133 0.11 9.38 -12.66
N TYR A 134 0.12 8.27 -13.41
CA TYR A 134 -0.09 6.93 -12.85
C TYR A 134 1.08 6.51 -11.96
N MET A 135 2.32 6.71 -12.43
CA MET A 135 3.52 6.42 -11.66
C MET A 135 3.60 7.28 -10.40
N HIS A 136 3.24 8.56 -10.49
CA HIS A 136 3.18 9.46 -9.35
C HIS A 136 2.14 8.99 -8.32
N ALA A 137 0.92 8.70 -8.74
CA ALA A 137 -0.12 8.20 -7.84
C ALA A 137 0.30 6.88 -7.16
N LEU A 138 0.84 5.92 -7.92
CA LEU A 138 1.31 4.64 -7.39
C LEU A 138 2.50 4.81 -6.45
N LEU A 139 3.43 5.72 -6.75
CA LEU A 139 4.55 6.06 -5.87
C LEU A 139 4.02 6.50 -4.51
N PHE A 140 3.11 7.47 -4.45
CA PHE A 140 2.59 7.95 -3.17
C PHE A 140 1.76 6.89 -2.45
N LEU A 141 0.78 6.30 -3.12
CA LEU A 141 -0.17 5.37 -2.50
C LEU A 141 0.50 4.09 -1.97
N LEU A 142 1.54 3.59 -2.65
CA LEU A 142 2.28 2.41 -2.20
C LEU A 142 3.37 2.75 -1.18
N ALA A 143 3.98 3.93 -1.26
CA ALA A 143 5.02 4.34 -0.31
C ALA A 143 4.45 4.76 1.05
N SER A 144 3.22 5.28 1.13
CA SER A 144 2.68 5.86 2.37
C SER A 144 2.79 4.93 3.57
N ALA A 145 2.36 3.67 3.46
CA ALA A 145 2.46 2.73 4.59
C ALA A 145 3.92 2.48 5.01
N SER A 146 4.86 2.43 4.07
CA SER A 146 6.29 2.31 4.38
C SER A 146 6.88 3.56 5.02
N THR A 147 6.41 4.74 4.64
CA THR A 147 6.76 6.00 5.30
C THR A 147 6.22 6.04 6.72
N LEU A 148 5.04 5.45 6.97
CA LEU A 148 4.48 5.33 8.32
C LEU A 148 5.31 4.37 9.19
N LEU A 149 5.75 3.25 8.61
CA LEU A 149 6.67 2.31 9.25
C LEU A 149 8.01 2.97 9.63
N ALA A 150 8.50 3.88 8.80
CA ALA A 150 9.72 4.67 9.03
C ALA A 150 9.54 5.85 10.00
N ASP A 151 8.36 6.00 10.62
CA ASP A 151 7.98 7.18 11.40
C ASP A 151 8.06 8.52 10.64
N GLY A 152 8.11 8.50 9.31
CA GLY A 152 8.23 9.70 8.46
C GLY A 152 6.93 10.46 8.23
N HIS A 153 5.82 10.04 8.85
CA HIS A 153 4.58 10.83 8.88
C HIS A 153 4.74 11.98 9.86
N VAL A 154 4.33 13.19 9.47
CA VAL A 154 4.37 14.36 10.35
C VAL A 154 3.53 14.08 11.59
N ARG A 155 4.18 14.04 12.75
CA ARG A 155 3.54 13.92 14.06
C ARG A 155 3.51 15.30 14.71
N VAL A 156 2.52 15.54 15.56
CA VAL A 156 2.49 16.75 16.39
C VAL A 156 3.50 16.55 17.53
N ASP A 157 4.74 16.98 17.29
CA ASP A 157 5.90 16.62 18.12
C ASP A 157 5.96 17.27 19.51
N ILE A 158 5.14 18.29 19.77
CA ILE A 158 5.20 19.05 21.03
C ILE A 158 4.83 18.18 22.25
N PHE A 159 3.86 17.28 22.08
CA PHE A 159 3.43 16.34 23.13
C PHE A 159 4.23 15.03 23.10
N TYR A 160 4.64 14.59 21.91
CA TYR A 160 5.34 13.31 21.74
C TYR A 160 6.78 13.37 22.26
N SER A 161 7.51 14.45 21.98
CA SER A 161 8.91 14.62 22.38
C SER A 161 9.11 14.62 23.89
N LYS A 162 8.15 15.18 24.64
CA LYS A 162 8.18 15.29 26.12
C LYS A 162 7.60 14.06 26.85
N ALA A 163 6.96 13.13 26.12
CA ALA A 163 6.33 11.97 26.72
C ALA A 163 7.36 10.88 27.08
N SER A 164 7.12 10.17 28.20
CA SER A 164 7.86 8.95 28.55
C SER A 164 7.64 7.85 27.51
N GLU A 165 8.44 6.79 27.50
CA GLU A 165 8.27 5.68 26.55
C GLU A 165 6.86 5.06 26.61
N ARG A 166 6.28 4.97 27.82
CA ARG A 166 4.89 4.53 28.00
C ARG A 166 3.89 5.57 27.48
N GLY A 167 4.15 6.85 27.68
CA GLY A 167 3.31 7.93 27.12
C GLY A 167 3.32 7.92 25.59
N LYS A 168 4.48 7.76 24.96
CA LYS A 168 4.62 7.60 23.50
C LYS A 168 3.84 6.40 22.98
N ALA A 169 3.92 5.25 23.67
CA ALA A 169 3.16 4.06 23.30
C ALA A 169 1.63 4.30 23.37
N TRP A 170 1.14 4.99 24.39
CA TRP A 170 -0.28 5.39 24.46
C TRP A 170 -0.69 6.35 23.35
N ILE A 171 0.12 7.37 23.06
CA ILE A 171 -0.15 8.33 21.98
C ILE A 171 -0.22 7.61 20.63
N ASP A 172 0.75 6.74 20.34
CA ASP A 172 0.78 5.95 19.09
C ASP A 172 -0.44 5.03 19.00
N LEU A 173 -0.83 4.38 20.10
CA LEU A 173 -2.00 3.51 20.16
C LEU A 173 -3.29 4.31 19.89
N LEU A 174 -3.51 5.41 20.61
CA LEU A 174 -4.69 6.25 20.44
C LEU A 174 -4.74 6.89 19.05
N GLY A 175 -3.61 7.36 18.52
CA GLY A 175 -3.53 7.91 17.17
C GLY A 175 -3.92 6.88 16.09
N VAL A 176 -3.52 5.62 16.27
CA VAL A 176 -3.94 4.54 15.37
C VAL A 176 -5.46 4.35 15.40
N TYR A 177 -6.06 4.24 16.59
CA TYR A 177 -7.47 3.87 16.72
C TYR A 177 -8.44 5.03 16.54
N LEU A 178 -8.07 6.25 16.95
CA LEU A 178 -8.95 7.41 16.86
C LEU A 178 -8.82 8.15 15.53
N THR A 179 -7.68 8.04 14.86
CA THR A 179 -7.41 8.82 13.64
C THR A 179 -7.13 7.93 12.44
N LEU A 180 -6.10 7.09 12.52
CA LEU A 180 -5.62 6.37 11.35
C LEU A 180 -6.61 5.32 10.84
N ILE A 181 -7.11 4.45 11.71
CA ILE A 181 -8.04 3.39 11.35
C ILE A 181 -9.38 3.97 10.86
N PRO A 182 -10.03 4.92 11.58
CA PRO A 182 -11.30 5.49 11.12
C PRO A 182 -11.17 6.18 9.77
N MET A 183 -10.11 6.98 9.56
CA MET A 183 -9.89 7.66 8.27
C MET A 183 -9.59 6.67 7.15
N SER A 184 -8.75 5.67 7.40
CA SER A 184 -8.44 4.66 6.38
C SER A 184 -9.66 3.78 6.06
N ALA A 185 -10.48 3.45 7.06
CA ALA A 185 -11.72 2.72 6.87
C ALA A 185 -12.75 3.54 6.07
N LEU A 186 -12.84 4.85 6.33
CA LEU A 186 -13.68 5.77 5.57
C LEU A 186 -13.24 5.81 4.10
N ILE A 187 -11.94 5.92 3.83
CA ILE A 187 -11.38 5.89 2.47
C ILE A 187 -11.71 4.55 1.80
N LEU A 188 -11.54 3.43 2.49
CA LEU A 188 -11.83 2.11 1.97
C LEU A 188 -13.32 1.97 1.63
N TRP A 189 -14.21 2.40 2.52
CA TRP A 189 -15.65 2.38 2.30
C TRP A 189 -16.07 3.26 1.11
N ALA A 190 -15.61 4.51 1.08
CA ALA A 190 -15.94 5.46 0.01
C ALA A 190 -15.38 5.03 -1.36
N SER A 191 -14.18 4.44 -1.39
CA SER A 191 -13.54 4.00 -2.63
C SER A 191 -14.10 2.68 -3.18
N THR A 192 -14.76 1.84 -2.38
CA THR A 192 -15.26 0.54 -2.83
C THR A 192 -16.33 0.67 -3.92
N GLY A 193 -17.30 1.57 -3.76
CA GLY A 193 -18.33 1.81 -4.77
C GLY A 193 -17.74 2.40 -6.06
N TYR A 194 -16.75 3.28 -5.91
CA TYR A 194 -16.03 3.89 -7.02
C TYR A 194 -15.23 2.85 -7.82
N MET A 195 -14.46 2.00 -7.13
CA MET A 195 -13.71 0.89 -7.73
C MET A 195 -14.65 -0.06 -8.48
N ASN A 196 -15.71 -0.55 -7.84
CA ASN A 196 -16.63 -1.50 -8.47
C ASN A 196 -17.25 -0.96 -9.77
N SER A 197 -17.63 0.31 -9.77
CA SER A 197 -18.24 0.96 -10.94
C SER A 197 -17.26 1.04 -12.10
N THR A 198 -16.02 1.46 -11.82
CA THR A 198 -14.93 1.58 -12.78
C THR A 198 -14.47 0.24 -13.35
N TRP A 199 -14.42 -0.83 -12.55
CA TRP A 199 -14.06 -2.17 -13.02
C TRP A 199 -15.14 -2.79 -13.90
N ARG A 200 -16.43 -2.51 -13.61
CA ARG A 200 -17.54 -3.00 -14.42
C ARG A 200 -17.51 -2.44 -15.85
N ILE A 201 -17.07 -1.20 -16.01
CA ILE A 201 -17.01 -0.53 -17.33
C ILE A 201 -15.61 -0.59 -17.96
N LEU A 202 -14.62 -1.20 -17.29
CA LEU A 202 -13.21 -1.20 -17.69
C LEU A 202 -12.76 0.20 -18.13
N GLU A 203 -12.90 1.16 -17.22
CA GLU A 203 -12.72 2.58 -17.52
C GLU A 203 -11.37 2.86 -18.20
N ARG A 204 -11.44 3.59 -19.31
CA ARG A 204 -10.29 4.04 -20.11
C ARG A 204 -10.13 5.54 -19.95
N SER A 205 -8.95 6.06 -20.33
CA SER A 205 -8.74 7.49 -20.35
C SER A 205 -9.78 8.21 -21.22
N ARG A 206 -10.07 9.45 -20.84
CA ARG A 206 -10.98 10.35 -21.58
C ARG A 206 -10.34 10.89 -22.85
N GLU A 207 -9.01 10.81 -22.93
CA GLU A 207 -8.23 11.24 -24.09
C GLU A 207 -8.27 10.17 -25.19
N SER A 208 -8.37 10.61 -26.46
CA SER A 208 -8.51 9.71 -27.61
C SER A 208 -7.32 8.76 -27.81
N ASP A 209 -6.11 9.15 -27.36
CA ASP A 209 -4.91 8.31 -27.33
C ASP A 209 -4.40 8.09 -25.89
N GLY A 210 -5.29 8.05 -24.90
CA GLY A 210 -4.91 7.82 -23.51
C GLY A 210 -4.76 6.35 -23.12
N LEU A 211 -4.35 6.10 -21.87
CA LEU A 211 -4.12 4.76 -21.34
C LEU A 211 -5.44 4.03 -21.03
N PRO A 212 -5.58 2.75 -21.42
CA PRO A 212 -6.85 2.02 -21.26
C PRO A 212 -7.06 1.41 -19.86
N PHE A 213 -6.19 1.70 -18.89
CA PHE A 213 -6.16 1.03 -17.58
C PHE A 213 -6.41 1.97 -16.39
N VAL A 214 -7.31 2.96 -16.54
CA VAL A 214 -7.76 3.83 -15.44
C VAL A 214 -8.33 3.01 -14.28
N PHE A 215 -8.99 1.89 -14.58
CA PHE A 215 -9.54 1.02 -13.56
C PHE A 215 -8.52 0.42 -12.60
N LEU A 216 -7.31 0.14 -13.11
CA LEU A 216 -6.21 -0.36 -12.30
C LEU A 216 -5.57 0.75 -11.46
N LEU A 217 -5.53 1.98 -11.98
CA LEU A 217 -5.09 3.13 -11.18
C LEU A 217 -6.03 3.34 -9.97
N LYS A 218 -7.34 3.24 -10.19
CA LYS A 218 -8.33 3.46 -9.11
C LYS A 218 -8.34 2.36 -8.05
N THR A 219 -7.82 1.15 -8.30
CA THR A 219 -7.62 0.15 -7.23
C THR A 219 -6.50 0.50 -6.26
N ALA A 220 -5.58 1.39 -6.65
CA ALA A 220 -4.51 1.82 -5.77
C ALA A 220 -5.06 2.54 -4.52
N ILE A 221 -6.26 3.14 -4.59
CA ILE A 221 -6.91 3.83 -3.46
C ILE A 221 -7.33 2.86 -2.35
N PRO A 222 -8.15 1.82 -2.59
CA PRO A 222 -8.48 0.83 -1.55
C PRO A 222 -7.24 0.04 -1.12
N LEU A 223 -6.29 -0.23 -2.02
CA LEU A 223 -5.02 -0.87 -1.66
C LEU A 223 -4.22 -0.02 -0.66
N PHE A 224 -4.09 1.29 -0.90
CA PHE A 224 -3.49 2.23 0.05
C PHE A 224 -4.16 2.16 1.42
N ALA A 225 -5.50 2.21 1.47
CA ALA A 225 -6.23 2.16 2.72
C ALA A 225 -5.98 0.85 3.50
N VAL A 226 -5.96 -0.30 2.81
CA VAL A 226 -5.63 -1.59 3.41
C VAL A 226 -4.19 -1.61 3.94
N LEU A 227 -3.22 -1.13 3.17
CA LEU A 227 -1.82 -1.06 3.61
C LEU A 227 -1.65 -0.16 4.83
N MET A 228 -2.31 0.98 4.87
CA MET A 228 -2.30 1.89 6.02
C MET A 228 -2.90 1.23 7.27
N ILE A 229 -4.04 0.54 7.13
CA ILE A 229 -4.67 -0.19 8.23
C ILE A 229 -3.76 -1.31 8.76
N LEU A 230 -3.16 -2.11 7.86
CA LEU A 230 -2.23 -3.16 8.24
C LEU A 230 -1.04 -2.57 9.02
N GLN A 231 -0.42 -1.52 8.49
CA GLN A 231 0.70 -0.88 9.16
C GLN A 231 0.29 -0.25 10.51
N GLY A 232 -0.90 0.34 10.59
CA GLY A 232 -1.48 0.83 11.84
C GLY A 232 -1.63 -0.26 12.89
N ILE A 233 -2.11 -1.44 12.49
CA ILE A 233 -2.22 -2.62 13.36
C ILE A 233 -0.85 -3.04 13.92
N ALA A 234 0.19 -3.11 13.07
CA ALA A 234 1.53 -3.43 13.53
C ALA A 234 2.08 -2.41 14.54
N MET A 235 1.82 -1.12 14.29
CA MET A 235 2.18 -0.04 15.21
C MET A 235 1.43 -0.13 16.55
N ALA A 236 0.12 -0.38 16.52
CA ALA A 236 -0.68 -0.59 17.73
C ALA A 236 -0.22 -1.82 18.52
N ALA A 237 0.06 -2.94 17.84
CA ALA A 237 0.56 -4.15 18.48
C ALA A 237 1.93 -3.93 19.14
N ARG A 238 2.82 -3.17 18.49
CA ARG A 238 4.12 -2.77 19.04
C ARG A 238 3.95 -1.88 20.27
N SER A 239 3.06 -0.91 20.23
CA SER A 239 2.72 -0.07 21.39
C SER A 239 2.16 -0.89 22.55
N GLY A 240 1.28 -1.85 22.27
CA GLY A 240 0.75 -2.79 23.27
C GLY A 240 1.87 -3.61 23.96
N LEU A 241 2.83 -4.13 23.19
CA LEU A 241 4.00 -4.83 23.75
C LEU A 241 4.85 -3.93 24.66
N LYS A 242 5.08 -2.67 24.26
CA LYS A 242 5.81 -1.68 25.09
C LYS A 242 5.08 -1.39 26.40
N LEU A 243 3.76 -1.25 26.36
CA LEU A 243 2.94 -1.01 27.56
C LEU A 243 2.98 -2.21 28.51
N ALA A 244 2.96 -3.43 27.98
CA ALA A 244 3.12 -4.68 28.72
C ALA A 244 4.55 -4.94 29.25
N GLY A 245 5.51 -4.04 28.99
CA GLY A 245 6.91 -4.20 29.42
C GLY A 245 7.68 -5.28 28.67
N GLN A 246 7.20 -5.70 27.50
CA GLN A 246 7.81 -6.75 26.67
C GLN A 246 8.71 -6.15 25.59
N ASN A 247 9.77 -6.87 25.24
CA ASN A 247 10.63 -6.50 24.12
C ASN A 247 9.87 -6.55 22.78
N THR A 248 10.02 -5.51 21.97
CA THR A 248 9.44 -5.43 20.62
C THR A 248 10.39 -6.03 19.58
N PRO A 249 9.88 -6.62 18.49
CA PRO A 249 10.74 -7.17 17.44
C PRO A 249 11.54 -6.04 16.75
N PRO A 250 12.76 -6.30 16.27
CA PRO A 250 13.53 -5.29 15.53
C PRO A 250 12.77 -4.86 14.28
N ARG A 251 12.87 -3.58 13.91
CA ARG A 251 12.32 -3.09 12.64
C ARG A 251 13.08 -3.71 11.47
N PRO A 252 12.46 -3.87 10.30
CA PRO A 252 13.13 -4.49 9.17
C PRO A 252 14.21 -3.53 8.61
N LYS A 253 15.43 -4.06 8.42
CA LYS A 253 16.67 -3.34 8.01
C LYS A 253 16.61 -2.65 6.63
N ASN A 254 15.48 -2.75 5.92
CA ASN A 254 15.28 -2.24 4.57
C ASN A 254 14.63 -0.85 4.53
N LEU A 255 14.14 -0.37 5.67
CA LEU A 255 13.93 1.05 5.91
C LEU A 255 15.34 1.65 5.96
N GLY A 256 15.68 2.56 5.06
CA GLY A 256 16.99 3.21 5.11
C GLY A 256 17.16 3.80 6.50
N GLU A 257 17.97 3.15 7.32
CA GLU A 257 18.56 3.77 8.51
C GLU A 257 19.41 4.91 7.95
N GLY A 258 18.76 6.06 7.75
CA GLY A 258 19.46 7.31 7.76
C GLY A 258 20.03 7.40 9.16
N GLU A 259 21.32 7.13 9.27
CA GLU A 259 22.16 7.82 10.23
C GLU A 259 21.78 9.31 10.16
N VAL A 260 21.02 9.77 11.15
CA VAL A 260 20.88 11.19 11.48
C VAL A 260 20.98 11.29 12.99
#